data_AF-A0A3Q3SX83-F1
#
_entry.id   AF-A0A3Q3SX83-F1
#
_cell.length_a   1.000
_cell.length_b   1.000
_cell.length_c   1.000
_cell.angle_alpha   90.00
_cell.angle_beta   90.00
_cell.angle_gamma   90.00
#
_symmetry.space_group_name_H-M   'P 1'
#
loop_
_entity.id
_entity.type
_entity.pdbx_description
1 polymer ?
#
loop_
_entity_poly.entity_id
_entity_poly.type
_entity_poly.pdbx_seq_one_letter_code
_entity_poly.pdbx_strand_id
1 'polypeptide(L)'
;PSKGKKFKPEFHSSHYNKHSKTSFQTCDIYRTDPNLPHRFNNPDCFHGYSQKISHPLYRTSNQTYGSKRPTVHEMQTQFKGTSCQFSEAMLHSGMYHDHGFNTSVDKSRVVVSTVTQKRRSSRQHIALFSGRTQY
;
A
#
# COMPACT_ATOMS: atom_id res chain seq x y z
N PRO A 1 20.87 -59.32 -35.81
CA PRO A 1 20.81 -58.03 -35.09
C PRO A 1 19.48 -57.86 -34.33
N SER A 2 19.45 -58.21 -33.04
CA SER A 2 18.24 -58.10 -32.21
C SER A 2 17.99 -56.64 -31.80
N LYS A 3 16.77 -56.14 -32.03
CA LYS A 3 16.36 -54.80 -31.64
C LYS A 3 16.21 -54.75 -30.11
N GLY A 4 17.03 -53.93 -29.45
CA GLY A 4 16.98 -53.72 -28.00
C GLY A 4 15.62 -53.21 -27.54
N LYS A 5 15.03 -53.89 -26.56
CA LYS A 5 13.80 -53.46 -25.88
C LYS A 5 14.09 -52.17 -25.11
N LYS A 6 13.36 -51.10 -25.41
CA LYS A 6 13.39 -49.86 -24.62
C LYS A 6 12.82 -50.15 -23.24
N PHE A 7 13.66 -50.14 -22.21
CA PHE A 7 13.22 -50.08 -20.83
C PHE A 7 12.52 -48.73 -20.60
N LYS A 8 11.20 -48.76 -20.41
CA LYS A 8 10.46 -47.66 -19.79
C LYS A 8 10.51 -47.93 -18.28
N PRO A 9 11.06 -47.04 -17.44
CA PRO A 9 10.88 -47.18 -16.01
C PRO A 9 9.39 -46.96 -15.71
N GLU A 10 8.72 -48.00 -15.26
CA GLU A 10 7.39 -47.89 -14.69
C GLU A 10 7.50 -47.03 -13.43
N PHE A 11 7.00 -45.81 -13.52
CA PHE A 11 6.80 -44.96 -12.36
C PHE A 11 5.68 -45.60 -11.54
N HIS A 12 6.04 -46.53 -10.66
CA HIS A 12 5.13 -47.00 -9.62
C HIS A 12 4.67 -45.76 -8.86
N SER A 13 3.42 -45.35 -9.09
CA SER A 13 2.71 -44.39 -8.28
C SER A 13 2.68 -44.99 -6.88
N SER A 14 3.66 -44.63 -6.06
CA SER A 14 3.65 -44.97 -4.66
C SER A 14 2.39 -44.32 -4.10
N HIS A 15 1.51 -45.20 -3.62
CA HIS A 15 0.33 -44.87 -2.83
C HIS A 15 0.57 -43.59 -2.02
N TYR A 16 -0.20 -42.54 -2.32
CA TYR A 16 -0.29 -41.37 -1.47
C TYR A 16 -0.83 -41.85 -0.11
N ASN A 17 0.08 -42.18 0.80
CA ASN A 17 -0.26 -42.31 2.19
C ASN A 17 -0.89 -40.98 2.62
N LYS A 18 -2.20 -41.00 2.86
CA LYS A 18 -2.91 -40.03 3.71
C LYS A 18 -2.31 -40.14 5.12
N HIS A 19 -1.07 -39.71 5.29
CA HIS A 19 -0.64 -39.28 6.60
C HIS A 19 -1.47 -38.03 6.88
N SER A 20 -2.38 -38.13 7.85
CA SER A 20 -2.86 -36.96 8.58
C SER A 20 -1.65 -36.31 9.21
N LYS A 21 -0.94 -35.49 8.43
CA LYS A 21 0.15 -34.65 8.91
C LYS A 21 -0.52 -33.68 9.85
N THR A 22 -0.39 -33.92 11.15
CA THR A 22 -0.57 -32.89 12.16
C THR A 22 0.58 -31.91 11.93
N SER A 23 0.48 -31.03 10.93
CA SER A 23 1.42 -29.92 10.83
C SER A 23 1.09 -28.98 11.98
N PHE A 24 2.06 -28.83 12.88
CA PHE A 24 1.92 -27.91 14.00
C PHE A 24 1.80 -26.49 13.44
N GLN A 25 0.80 -25.78 13.93
CA GLN A 25 0.66 -24.36 13.66
C GLN A 25 1.65 -23.58 14.53
N THR A 26 1.95 -22.34 14.16
CA THR A 26 2.86 -21.53 14.96
C THR A 26 2.26 -21.17 16.30
N CYS A 27 0.94 -20.99 16.36
CA CYS A 27 0.20 -20.76 17.60
C CYS A 27 0.23 -21.94 18.59
N ASP A 28 0.45 -23.18 18.10
CA ASP A 28 0.55 -24.37 18.96
C ASP A 28 1.84 -24.37 19.79
N ILE A 29 2.89 -23.72 19.28
CA ILE A 29 4.24 -23.74 19.85
C ILE A 29 4.60 -22.39 20.47
N TYR A 30 4.13 -21.29 19.87
CA TYR A 30 4.45 -19.92 20.26
C TYR A 30 3.18 -19.12 20.54
N ARG A 31 3.31 -18.12 21.40
CA ARG A 31 2.26 -17.11 21.60
C ARG A 31 2.22 -16.17 20.39
N THR A 32 1.16 -16.25 19.60
CA THR A 32 0.93 -15.42 18.41
C THR A 32 -0.13 -14.34 18.68
N ASP A 33 -0.07 -13.22 17.94
CA ASP A 33 -1.12 -12.19 17.94
C ASP A 33 -2.45 -12.78 17.40
N PRO A 34 -3.61 -12.55 18.04
CA PRO A 34 -4.91 -12.98 17.51
C PRO A 34 -5.21 -12.46 16.10
N ASN A 35 -4.65 -11.31 15.71
CA ASN A 35 -4.84 -10.71 14.40
C ASN A 35 -3.73 -11.06 13.39
N LEU A 36 -2.91 -12.07 13.69
CA LEU A 36 -1.85 -12.52 12.79
C LEU A 36 -2.46 -13.11 11.50
N PRO A 37 -2.02 -12.71 10.30
CA PRO A 37 -2.48 -13.32 9.06
C PRO A 37 -2.29 -14.85 9.09
N HIS A 38 -3.32 -15.57 8.67
CA HIS A 38 -3.36 -17.05 8.68
C HIS A 38 -2.13 -17.70 8.01
N ARG A 39 -1.55 -17.01 7.03
CA ARG A 39 -0.33 -17.41 6.32
C ARG A 39 0.86 -17.61 7.27
N PHE A 40 1.04 -16.75 8.26
CA PHE A 40 2.12 -16.89 9.25
C PHE A 40 1.81 -17.93 10.33
N ASN A 41 0.53 -18.32 10.49
CA ASN A 41 0.17 -19.41 11.39
C ASN A 41 0.46 -20.80 10.80
N ASN A 42 0.43 -20.92 9.47
CA ASN A 42 0.56 -22.18 8.76
C ASN A 42 1.77 -22.15 7.82
N PRO A 43 2.98 -22.58 8.23
CA PRO A 43 4.18 -22.47 7.41
C PRO A 43 4.06 -23.19 6.05
N ASP A 44 3.23 -24.23 5.97
CA ASP A 44 2.97 -24.99 4.73
C ASP A 44 2.34 -24.16 3.61
N CYS A 45 1.73 -23.00 3.92
CA CYS A 45 1.15 -22.12 2.90
C CYS A 45 2.21 -21.43 2.00
N PHE A 46 3.49 -21.46 2.39
CA PHE A 46 4.59 -20.91 1.61
C PHE A 46 5.07 -21.93 0.57
N HIS A 47 4.45 -21.87 -0.60
CA HIS A 47 4.81 -22.68 -1.75
C HIS A 47 6.09 -22.18 -2.43
N GLY A 48 6.73 -23.04 -3.23
CA GLY A 48 7.93 -22.69 -4.02
C GLY A 48 9.25 -22.90 -3.28
N TYR A 49 9.21 -23.09 -1.96
CA TYR A 49 10.35 -23.54 -1.17
C TYR A 49 10.44 -25.05 -1.18
N SER A 50 11.62 -25.57 -1.48
CA SER A 50 12.06 -26.97 -1.37
C SER A 50 13.16 -27.21 -2.38
N GLN A 51 14.01 -28.19 -2.08
CA GLN A 51 15.01 -28.62 -3.03
C GLN A 51 14.34 -29.20 -4.27
N LYS A 52 14.50 -28.52 -5.41
CA LYS A 52 14.13 -29.09 -6.71
C LYS A 52 15.03 -30.29 -6.98
N ILE A 53 14.45 -31.33 -7.56
CA ILE A 53 15.20 -32.53 -7.95
C ILE A 53 16.12 -32.14 -9.12
N SER A 54 17.41 -32.01 -8.84
CA SER A 54 18.46 -31.77 -9.84
C SER A 54 19.50 -32.88 -9.77
N HIS A 55 20.17 -33.13 -10.90
CA HIS A 55 21.24 -34.10 -10.97
C HIS A 55 22.36 -33.72 -9.97
N PRO A 56 22.84 -34.65 -9.12
CA PRO A 56 23.83 -34.33 -8.09
C PRO A 56 25.12 -33.68 -8.63
N LEU A 57 25.55 -34.06 -9.85
CA LEU A 57 26.75 -33.50 -10.50
C LEU A 57 26.55 -32.10 -11.10
N TYR A 58 25.31 -31.64 -11.28
CA TYR A 58 24.99 -30.35 -11.91
C TYR A 58 24.29 -29.41 -10.93
N ARG A 59 24.89 -29.27 -9.74
CA ARG A 59 24.42 -28.36 -8.69
C ARG A 59 25.18 -27.05 -8.76
N THR A 60 24.43 -25.95 -8.68
CA THR A 60 25.01 -24.60 -8.55
C THR A 60 24.79 -24.10 -7.13
N SER A 61 25.63 -23.18 -6.66
CA SER A 61 25.47 -22.54 -5.35
C SER A 61 24.11 -21.87 -5.19
N ASN A 62 23.60 -21.24 -6.26
CA ASN A 62 22.30 -20.58 -6.29
C ASN A 62 21.12 -21.53 -6.03
N GLN A 63 21.24 -22.84 -6.32
CA GLN A 63 20.20 -23.83 -6.00
C GLN A 63 19.99 -24.00 -4.49
N THR A 64 20.92 -23.53 -3.65
CA THR A 64 20.79 -23.56 -2.18
C THR A 64 19.74 -22.56 -1.72
N TYR A 65 19.64 -21.40 -2.38
CA TYR A 65 18.66 -20.38 -2.04
C TYR A 65 17.24 -20.90 -2.29
N GLY A 66 16.33 -20.73 -1.32
CA GLY A 66 14.95 -21.22 -1.39
C GLY A 66 14.80 -22.76 -1.33
N SER A 67 15.89 -23.52 -1.17
CA SER A 67 15.81 -25.00 -1.10
C SER A 67 15.21 -25.54 0.20
N LYS A 68 15.18 -24.74 1.27
CA LYS A 68 14.62 -25.11 2.57
C LYS A 68 13.23 -24.52 2.72
N ARG A 69 12.29 -25.32 3.20
CA ARG A 69 10.94 -24.87 3.53
C ARG A 69 10.95 -24.08 4.84
N PRO A 70 10.16 -23.01 4.94
CA PRO A 70 9.98 -22.31 6.20
C PRO A 70 9.34 -23.23 7.23
N THR A 71 9.76 -23.08 8.47
CA THR A 71 9.29 -23.83 9.64
C THR A 71 8.59 -22.91 10.63
N VAL A 72 7.88 -23.51 11.59
CA VAL A 72 7.19 -22.77 12.66
C VAL A 72 8.11 -21.84 13.47
N HIS A 73 9.41 -22.16 13.55
CA HIS A 73 10.41 -21.38 14.28
C HIS A 73 10.91 -20.15 13.50
N GLU A 74 10.68 -20.12 12.18
CA GLU A 74 11.06 -19.00 11.30
C GLU A 74 9.89 -18.04 11.03
N MET A 75 8.66 -18.46 11.37
CA MET A 75 7.47 -17.65 11.19
C MET A 75 7.38 -16.52 12.22
N GLN A 76 6.87 -15.38 11.76
CA GLN A 76 6.62 -14.22 12.61
C GLN A 76 5.43 -14.49 13.52
N THR A 77 5.55 -14.13 14.80
CA THR A 77 4.46 -14.21 15.79
C THR A 77 3.53 -13.00 15.77
N GLN A 78 3.98 -11.90 15.16
CA GLN A 78 3.22 -10.66 14.97
C GLN A 78 3.54 -10.07 13.60
N PHE A 79 2.53 -9.51 12.93
CA PHE A 79 2.68 -8.81 11.66
C PHE A 79 1.94 -7.48 11.71
N LYS A 80 2.69 -6.37 11.59
CA LYS A 80 2.12 -5.02 11.59
C LYS A 80 2.21 -4.43 10.18
N GLY A 81 1.36 -4.95 9.29
CA GLY A 81 1.22 -4.41 7.94
C GLY A 81 0.54 -3.04 7.97
N THR A 82 1.01 -2.11 7.15
CA THR A 82 0.35 -0.82 6.92
C THR A 82 -0.66 -0.97 5.78
N SER A 83 -1.90 -0.51 5.99
CA SER A 83 -2.91 -0.50 4.94
C SER A 83 -2.73 0.71 4.04
N CYS A 84 -2.61 0.50 2.73
CA CYS A 84 -2.56 1.55 1.71
C CYS A 84 -3.94 1.88 1.10
N GLN A 85 -5.03 1.27 1.58
CA GLN A 85 -6.38 1.39 1.00
C GLN A 85 -6.84 2.84 0.79
N PHE A 86 -6.59 3.72 1.77
CA PHE A 86 -6.93 5.14 1.66
C PHE A 86 -6.17 5.83 0.53
N SER A 87 -4.85 5.65 0.49
CA SER A 87 -4.00 6.24 -0.53
C SER A 87 -4.28 5.67 -1.92
N GLU A 88 -4.56 4.36 -2.02
CA GLU A 88 -4.98 3.72 -3.27
C GLU A 88 -6.29 4.32 -3.79
N ALA A 89 -7.28 4.51 -2.91
CA ALA A 89 -8.54 5.16 -3.28
C ALA A 89 -8.32 6.58 -3.83
N MET A 90 -7.43 7.37 -3.23
CA MET A 90 -7.08 8.71 -3.74
C MET A 90 -6.22 8.66 -5.00
N LEU A 91 -5.38 7.64 -5.18
CA LEU A 91 -4.54 7.52 -6.36
C LEU A 91 -5.38 7.39 -7.64
N HIS A 92 -6.56 6.75 -7.54
CA HIS A 92 -7.50 6.62 -8.65
C HIS A 92 -8.03 7.96 -9.18
N SER A 93 -8.06 9.03 -8.38
CA SER A 93 -8.54 10.34 -8.84
C SER A 93 -7.52 11.11 -9.69
N GLY A 94 -6.28 10.61 -9.81
CA GLY A 94 -5.24 11.24 -10.62
C GLY A 94 -4.66 12.51 -9.98
N MET A 95 -4.01 13.34 -10.82
CA MET A 95 -3.35 14.55 -10.36
C MET A 95 -4.37 15.63 -10.01
N TYR A 96 -4.19 16.26 -8.85
CA TYR A 96 -5.03 17.40 -8.46
C TYR A 96 -4.81 18.58 -9.39
N HIS A 97 -5.92 19.17 -9.86
CA HIS A 97 -5.93 20.42 -10.60
C HIS A 97 -6.90 21.39 -9.92
N ASP A 98 -6.51 22.66 -9.85
CA ASP A 98 -7.38 23.73 -9.36
C ASP A 98 -8.16 24.35 -10.53
N HIS A 99 -9.49 24.40 -10.40
CA HIS A 99 -10.41 25.03 -11.35
C HIS A 99 -11.27 26.13 -10.69
N GLY A 100 -10.93 26.55 -9.48
CA GLY A 100 -11.63 27.61 -8.76
C GLY A 100 -11.28 29.02 -9.26
N PHE A 101 -12.23 29.95 -9.17
CA PHE A 101 -11.97 31.37 -9.36
C PHE A 101 -11.54 32.04 -8.05
N ASN A 102 -10.60 32.98 -8.12
CA ASN A 102 -10.22 33.81 -6.98
C ASN A 102 -11.32 34.84 -6.68
N THR A 103 -12.27 34.48 -5.80
CA THR A 103 -13.40 35.35 -5.42
C THR A 103 -13.22 36.04 -4.07
N SER A 104 -12.01 35.99 -3.49
CA SER A 104 -11.75 36.65 -2.22
C SER A 104 -11.92 38.16 -2.36
N VAL A 105 -12.79 38.76 -1.53
CA VAL A 105 -12.88 40.21 -1.39
C VAL A 105 -11.64 40.72 -0.66
N ASP A 106 -11.09 41.84 -1.12
CA ASP A 106 -9.96 42.49 -0.45
C ASP A 106 -10.31 42.81 1.02
N LYS A 107 -9.42 42.39 1.94
CA LYS A 107 -9.56 42.53 3.40
C LYS A 107 -8.63 43.59 3.97
N SER A 108 -8.11 44.46 3.12
CA SER A 108 -7.21 45.53 3.54
C SER A 108 -7.81 46.33 4.71
N ARG A 109 -6.99 46.52 5.75
CA ARG A 109 -7.40 47.22 6.99
C ARG A 109 -7.79 48.69 6.74
N VAL A 110 -7.37 49.25 5.61
CA VAL A 110 -7.50 50.68 5.26
C VAL A 110 -8.52 50.91 4.14
N VAL A 111 -8.75 49.94 3.24
CA VAL A 111 -9.68 50.14 2.12
C VAL A 111 -11.08 49.85 2.63
N VAL A 112 -11.83 50.92 2.81
CA VAL A 112 -13.19 50.86 3.34
C VAL A 112 -14.08 50.14 2.33
N SER A 113 -14.90 49.20 2.79
CA SER A 113 -15.78 48.40 1.93
C SER A 113 -16.50 49.26 0.89
N THR A 114 -16.64 48.74 -0.32
CA THR A 114 -17.28 49.42 -1.47
C THR A 114 -18.69 49.95 -1.16
N VAL A 115 -19.36 49.38 -0.16
CA VAL A 115 -20.64 49.88 0.41
C VAL A 115 -20.49 51.28 1.02
N THR A 116 -19.33 51.58 1.62
CA THR A 116 -19.05 52.84 2.30
C THR A 116 -18.49 53.92 1.36
N GLN A 117 -17.93 53.54 0.20
CA GLN A 117 -17.32 54.49 -0.74
C GLN A 117 -18.36 55.45 -1.37
N LYS A 118 -19.61 54.98 -1.60
CA LYS A 118 -20.70 55.81 -2.13
C LYS A 118 -21.13 56.97 -1.21
N ARG A 119 -20.90 56.89 0.11
CA ARG A 119 -21.21 58.00 1.04
C ARG A 119 -20.10 59.05 1.14
N ARG A 120 -18.88 58.76 0.67
CA ARG A 120 -17.77 59.72 0.68
C ARG A 120 -17.76 60.63 -0.55
N SER A 121 -18.20 60.16 -1.72
CA SER A 121 -18.29 61.01 -2.92
C SER A 121 -19.31 62.14 -2.79
N SER A 122 -20.42 61.93 -2.04
CA SER A 122 -21.47 62.95 -1.87
C SER A 122 -21.08 64.10 -0.93
N ARG A 123 -20.00 63.96 -0.15
CA ARG A 123 -19.54 65.00 0.80
C ARG A 123 -18.51 65.97 0.20
N GLN A 124 -17.91 65.64 -0.94
CA GLN A 124 -16.89 66.49 -1.57
C GLN A 124 -17.48 67.66 -2.37
N HIS A 125 -18.80 67.72 -2.57
CA HIS A 125 -19.45 68.80 -3.33
C HIS A 125 -19.93 69.98 -2.47
N ILE A 126 -19.64 69.98 -1.16
CA ILE A 126 -20.20 70.98 -0.20
C ILE A 126 -19.15 71.98 0.30
N ALA A 127 -17.85 71.75 0.08
CA ALA A 127 -16.78 72.56 0.70
C ALA A 127 -16.16 73.65 -0.21
N LEU A 128 -16.94 74.32 -1.09
CA LEU A 128 -16.41 75.40 -1.94
C LEU A 128 -17.21 76.72 -1.95
N PHE A 129 -18.16 76.92 -1.04
CA PHE A 129 -18.88 78.21 -0.94
C PHE A 129 -19.02 78.68 0.51
N SER A 130 -17.98 79.33 1.04
CA SER A 130 -18.13 80.22 2.20
C SER A 130 -16.80 80.93 2.49
N GLY A 131 -16.54 82.06 1.83
CA GLY A 131 -15.43 82.93 2.19
C GLY A 131 -15.11 84.00 1.15
N ARG A 132 -15.99 84.98 0.96
CA ARG A 132 -15.64 86.23 0.24
C ARG A 132 -16.43 87.44 0.77
N THR A 133 -15.70 88.28 1.52
CA THR A 133 -15.71 89.76 1.60
C THR A 133 -16.99 90.55 1.95
N GLN A 134 -16.95 91.24 3.11
CA GLN A 134 -17.19 92.69 3.37
C GLN A 134 -16.48 92.97 4.71
N TYR A 135 -15.70 94.02 4.99
CA TYR A 135 -15.72 95.45 4.64
C TYR A 135 -14.30 95.98 4.43
#